data_AF-A0A966BCP5-F1
#
_entry.id   AF-A0A966BCP5-F1
#
_cell.length_a   1.000
_cell.length_b   1.000
_cell.length_c   1.000
_cell.angle_alpha   90.00
_cell.angle_beta   90.00
_cell.angle_gamma   90.00
#
_symmetry.space_group_name_H-M   'P 1'
#
loop_
_entity.id
_entity.type
_entity.pdbx_description
1 polymer ?
#
loop_
_entity_poly.entity_id
_entity_poly.type
_entity_poly.pdbx_seq_one_letter_code
_entity_poly.pdbx_strand_id
1 'polypeptide(L)'
;MEDKSREEIIEARKLAQASSIDARNAIYSICDTGSFDEYGALATTDSDSDGSYYSDGLICGIGNVNNESIAIAAYDRAIHNGTQTDRNMRKLAKVIYLAQKNRWPLVI
;
A
#
# COMPACT_ATOMS: atom_id res chain seq x y z
N MET A 1 26.73 -21.48 9.33
CA MET A 1 25.66 -20.47 9.34
C MET A 1 24.54 -21.09 10.14
N GLU A 2 24.31 -20.58 11.35
CA GLU A 2 23.44 -21.21 12.37
C GLU A 2 21.98 -21.16 11.89
N ASP A 3 21.33 -22.32 11.85
CA ASP A 3 19.97 -22.47 11.34
C ASP A 3 19.00 -22.01 12.42
N LYS A 4 18.34 -20.88 12.20
CA LYS A 4 17.41 -20.29 13.18
C LYS A 4 16.24 -21.24 13.41
N SER A 5 15.81 -21.36 14.67
CA SER A 5 14.61 -22.12 14.99
C SER A 5 13.41 -21.55 14.25
N ARG A 6 12.50 -22.43 13.80
CA ARG A 6 11.24 -22.04 13.15
C ARG A 6 10.44 -21.05 14.00
N GLU A 7 10.54 -21.14 15.31
CA GLU A 7 9.86 -20.26 16.27
C GLU A 7 10.46 -18.85 16.27
N GLU A 8 11.79 -18.73 16.20
CA GLU A 8 12.49 -17.43 16.11
C GLU A 8 12.13 -16.69 14.83
N ILE A 9 11.96 -17.42 13.72
CA ILE A 9 11.53 -16.85 12.43
C ILE A 9 10.09 -16.32 12.53
N ILE A 10 9.20 -17.07 13.21
CA ILE A 10 7.79 -16.66 13.39
C ILE A 10 7.71 -15.41 14.25
N GLU A 11 8.45 -15.35 15.36
CA GLU A 11 8.42 -14.21 16.27
C GLU A 11 9.04 -12.95 15.64
N ALA A 12 10.17 -13.10 14.94
CA ALA A 12 10.77 -12.00 14.18
C ALA A 12 9.81 -11.44 13.11
N ARG A 13 8.99 -12.29 12.48
CA ARG A 13 7.95 -11.84 11.53
C ARG A 13 6.84 -11.04 12.20
N LYS A 14 6.35 -11.50 13.35
CA LYS A 14 5.33 -10.78 14.12
C LYS A 14 5.82 -9.41 14.57
N LEU A 15 7.05 -9.35 15.12
CA LEU A 15 7.68 -8.11 15.54
C LEU A 15 7.86 -7.14 14.37
N ALA A 16 8.37 -7.62 13.23
CA ALA A 16 8.54 -6.80 12.03
C ALA A 16 7.20 -6.25 11.51
N GLN A 17 6.13 -7.05 11.59
CA GLN A 17 4.78 -6.62 11.20
C GLN A 17 4.22 -5.56 12.16
N ALA A 18 4.39 -5.75 13.48
CA ALA A 18 3.96 -4.78 14.49
C ALA A 18 4.73 -3.45 14.43
N SER A 19 6.00 -3.48 14.00
CA SER A 19 6.83 -2.28 13.83
C SER A 19 6.70 -1.61 12.45
N SER A 20 5.92 -2.19 11.53
CA SER A 20 5.77 -1.61 10.19
C SER A 20 5.00 -0.30 10.25
N ILE A 21 5.50 0.71 9.55
CA ILE A 21 4.75 1.95 9.35
C ILE A 21 3.50 1.60 8.54
N ASP A 22 2.36 2.15 8.97
CA ASP A 22 1.09 2.07 8.25
C ASP A 22 1.26 2.59 6.81
N ALA A 23 0.74 1.87 5.82
CA ALA A 23 0.94 2.18 4.40
C ALA A 23 0.52 3.61 4.02
N ARG A 24 -0.53 4.13 4.67
CA ARG A 24 -1.00 5.50 4.43
C ARG A 24 -0.05 6.52 5.05
N ASN A 25 0.45 6.27 6.25
CA ASN A 25 1.47 7.12 6.87
C ASN A 25 2.77 7.17 6.06
N ALA A 26 3.19 6.04 5.46
CA ALA A 26 4.34 6.00 4.57
C ALA A 26 4.15 6.93 3.35
N ILE A 27 2.99 6.86 2.70
CA ILE A 27 2.67 7.76 1.58
C ILE A 27 2.65 9.22 2.03
N TYR A 28 1.99 9.55 3.14
CA TYR A 28 1.96 10.92 3.66
C TYR A 28 3.35 11.46 4.02
N SER A 29 4.30 10.60 4.41
CA SER A 29 5.68 11.01 4.68
C SER A 29 6.49 11.32 3.42
N ILE A 30 6.07 10.81 2.26
CA ILE A 30 6.75 11.01 0.97
C ILE A 30 6.16 12.23 0.26
N CYS A 31 4.83 12.34 0.25
CA CYS A 31 4.14 13.40 -0.46
C CYS A 31 4.20 14.75 0.25
N ASP A 32 4.19 15.83 -0.54
CA ASP A 32 4.00 17.19 -0.04
C ASP A 32 2.68 17.25 0.75
N THR A 33 2.67 18.01 1.86
CA THR A 33 1.53 18.05 2.78
C THR A 33 0.23 18.45 2.06
N GLY A 34 -0.81 17.61 2.20
CA GLY A 34 -2.13 17.86 1.60
C GLY A 34 -2.22 17.61 0.10
N SER A 35 -1.17 17.09 -0.55
CA SER A 35 -1.16 16.82 -1.99
C SER A 35 -1.69 15.44 -2.40
N PHE A 36 -1.81 14.50 -1.45
CA PHE A 36 -2.16 13.12 -1.77
C PHE A 36 -3.67 12.93 -1.94
N ASP A 37 -4.07 12.60 -3.17
CA ASP A 37 -5.42 12.19 -3.56
C ASP A 37 -5.50 10.66 -3.65
N GLU A 38 -6.13 10.05 -2.65
CA GLU A 38 -6.28 8.59 -2.54
C GLU A 38 -7.37 8.05 -3.50
N TYR A 39 -7.02 7.03 -4.28
CA TYR A 39 -7.94 6.34 -5.17
C TYR A 39 -8.41 5.03 -4.54
N GLY A 40 -9.73 4.81 -4.56
CA GLY A 40 -10.31 3.55 -4.12
C GLY A 40 -10.17 3.31 -2.61
N ALA A 41 -10.24 4.37 -1.79
CA ALA A 41 -10.19 4.28 -0.34
C ALA A 41 -11.26 3.33 0.25
N LEU A 42 -12.43 3.28 -0.39
CA LEU A 42 -13.56 2.42 -0.03
C LEU A 42 -13.58 1.06 -0.74
N ALA A 43 -12.50 0.69 -1.43
CA ALA A 43 -12.41 -0.62 -2.03
C ALA A 43 -12.37 -1.69 -0.94
N THR A 44 -13.14 -2.75 -1.15
CA THR A 44 -13.24 -3.91 -0.28
C THR A 44 -13.42 -5.15 -1.16
N THR A 45 -13.09 -6.33 -0.67
CA THR A 45 -13.33 -7.63 -1.33
C THR A 45 -14.62 -8.25 -0.82
N ASP A 46 -15.30 -9.07 -1.62
CA ASP A 46 -16.58 -9.69 -1.23
C ASP A 46 -16.46 -10.63 0.00
N SER A 47 -15.24 -11.08 0.31
CA SER A 47 -14.90 -11.86 1.51
C SER A 47 -14.82 -11.04 2.79
N ASP A 48 -14.87 -9.71 2.69
CA ASP A 48 -14.69 -8.77 3.80
C ASP A 48 -16.04 -8.38 4.40
N SER A 49 -16.66 -9.34 5.10
CA SER A 49 -18.04 -9.23 5.58
C SER A 49 -18.27 -8.20 6.69
N ASP A 50 -17.20 -7.75 7.37
CA ASP A 50 -17.29 -6.77 8.47
C ASP A 50 -16.84 -5.36 8.06
N GLY A 51 -16.37 -5.19 6.82
CA GLY A 51 -15.89 -3.91 6.29
C GLY A 51 -14.58 -3.42 6.91
N SER A 52 -13.80 -4.31 7.55
CA SER A 52 -12.56 -3.93 8.22
C SER A 52 -11.38 -3.71 7.26
N TYR A 53 -11.43 -4.26 6.02
CA TYR A 53 -10.34 -4.14 5.05
C TYR A 53 -10.61 -3.07 3.99
N TYR A 54 -10.73 -1.81 4.45
CA TYR A 54 -10.76 -0.66 3.55
C TYR A 54 -9.52 -0.60 2.66
N SER A 55 -9.69 -0.05 1.46
CA SER A 55 -8.68 0.02 0.41
C SER A 55 -8.18 -1.32 -0.13
N ASP A 56 -8.70 -2.44 0.37
CA ASP A 56 -8.35 -3.81 -0.03
C ASP A 56 -6.83 -4.11 0.08
N GLY A 57 -6.19 -3.55 1.11
CA GLY A 57 -4.78 -3.76 1.42
C GLY A 57 -3.77 -3.05 0.52
N LEU A 58 -4.24 -2.15 -0.37
CA LEU A 58 -3.37 -1.27 -1.16
C LEU A 58 -3.84 0.17 -1.04
N ILE A 59 -3.01 1.03 -0.45
CA ILE A 59 -3.21 2.48 -0.51
C ILE A 59 -2.54 2.97 -1.79
N CYS A 60 -3.25 3.71 -2.64
CA CYS A 60 -2.66 4.21 -3.87
C CYS A 60 -3.34 5.49 -4.35
N GLY A 61 -2.60 6.30 -5.09
CA GLY A 61 -3.16 7.49 -5.71
C GLY A 61 -2.12 8.38 -6.35
N ILE A 62 -2.46 9.66 -6.45
CA ILE A 62 -1.60 10.71 -7.01
C ILE A 62 -1.25 11.67 -5.90
N GLY A 63 0.00 12.10 -5.83
CA GLY A 63 0.44 13.15 -4.92
C GLY A 63 1.53 13.97 -5.56
N ASN A 64 2.12 14.89 -4.79
CA ASN A 64 3.25 15.68 -5.24
C ASN A 64 4.50 15.38 -4.40
N VAL A 65 5.67 15.43 -5.01
CA VAL A 65 6.96 15.47 -4.32
C VAL A 65 7.75 16.62 -4.91
N ASN A 66 8.15 17.59 -4.08
CA ASN A 66 8.80 18.81 -4.54
C ASN A 66 7.98 19.55 -5.62
N ASN A 67 6.65 19.59 -5.48
CA ASN A 67 5.69 20.12 -6.45
C ASN A 67 5.59 19.38 -7.79
N GLU A 68 6.25 18.23 -7.95
CA GLU A 68 6.09 17.38 -9.13
C GLU A 68 5.10 16.24 -8.86
N SER A 69 4.16 16.04 -9.76
CA SER A 69 3.16 14.97 -9.63
C SER A 69 3.81 13.59 -9.75
N ILE A 70 3.50 12.74 -8.79
CA ILE A 70 3.88 11.34 -8.76
C ILE A 70 2.65 10.46 -8.61
N ALA A 71 2.73 9.26 -9.18
CA ALA A 71 1.87 8.17 -8.81
C ALA A 71 2.53 7.39 -7.67
N ILE A 72 1.75 7.00 -6.66
CA ILE A 72 2.28 6.25 -5.52
C ILE A 72 1.31 5.17 -5.10
N ALA A 73 1.84 4.02 -4.72
CA ALA A 73 1.09 2.93 -4.12
C ALA A 73 1.91 2.29 -2.99
N ALA A 74 1.24 1.74 -1.98
CA ALA A 74 1.86 1.03 -0.88
C ALA A 74 0.93 -0.09 -0.39
N TYR A 75 1.46 -1.30 -0.29
CA TYR A 75 0.72 -2.42 0.28
C TYR A 75 0.71 -2.35 1.80
N ASP A 76 -0.47 -2.51 2.39
CA ASP A 76 -0.63 -2.65 3.83
C ASP A 76 -0.45 -4.12 4.23
N ARG A 77 0.61 -4.42 4.98
CA ARG A 77 0.90 -5.79 5.44
C ARG A 77 -0.07 -6.26 6.54
N ALA A 78 -0.82 -5.37 7.17
CA ALA A 78 -1.85 -5.78 8.12
C ALA A 78 -3.05 -6.43 7.40
N ILE A 79 -3.28 -6.06 6.13
CA ILE A 79 -4.41 -6.54 5.33
C ILE A 79 -3.94 -7.61 4.34
N HIS A 80 -4.53 -8.81 4.43
CA HIS A 80 -4.15 -9.96 3.59
C HIS A 80 -2.65 -10.28 3.56
N ASN A 81 -1.88 -9.87 4.59
CA ASN A 81 -0.43 -9.97 4.63
C ASN A 81 0.28 -9.29 3.43
N GLY A 82 -0.34 -8.25 2.85
CA GLY A 82 0.15 -7.54 1.67
C GLY A 82 0.00 -8.34 0.36
N THR A 83 -0.94 -9.29 0.30
CA THR A 83 -1.16 -10.12 -0.90
C THR A 83 -1.90 -9.35 -2.00
N GLN A 84 -1.66 -9.73 -3.26
CA GLN A 84 -2.37 -9.19 -4.41
C GLN A 84 -3.75 -9.86 -4.56
N THR A 85 -4.78 -9.04 -4.61
CA THR A 85 -6.18 -9.43 -4.82
C THR A 85 -6.67 -8.85 -6.16
N ASP A 86 -7.81 -9.33 -6.67
CA ASP A 86 -8.38 -8.74 -7.90
C ASP A 86 -8.69 -7.24 -7.75
N ARG A 87 -9.23 -6.85 -6.60
CA ARG A 87 -9.67 -5.47 -6.33
C ARG A 87 -8.47 -4.52 -6.16
N ASN A 88 -7.45 -4.91 -5.39
CA ASN A 88 -6.25 -4.09 -5.25
C ASN A 88 -5.41 -4.02 -6.53
N MET A 89 -5.40 -5.09 -7.34
CA MET A 89 -4.73 -5.06 -8.64
C MET A 89 -5.42 -4.12 -9.63
N ARG A 90 -6.75 -4.01 -9.61
CA ARG A 90 -7.47 -3.00 -10.43
C ARG A 90 -7.13 -1.58 -10.02
N LYS A 91 -6.99 -1.33 -8.70
CA LYS A 91 -6.54 -0.03 -8.18
C LYS A 91 -5.14 0.29 -8.67
N LEU A 92 -4.20 -0.65 -8.52
CA LEU A 92 -2.83 -0.50 -9.00
C LEU A 92 -2.78 -0.24 -10.50
N ALA A 93 -3.52 -1.01 -11.30
CA ALA A 93 -3.59 -0.83 -12.75
C ALA A 93 -4.08 0.57 -13.15
N LYS A 94 -5.04 1.14 -12.42
CA LYS A 94 -5.52 2.51 -12.64
C LYS A 94 -4.41 3.54 -12.40
N VAL A 95 -3.68 3.40 -11.30
CA VAL A 95 -2.57 4.31 -10.95
C VAL A 95 -1.41 4.20 -11.94
N ILE A 96 -1.05 2.97 -12.35
CA ILE A 96 -0.06 2.73 -13.40
C ILE A 96 -0.48 3.40 -14.72
N TYR A 97 -1.75 3.24 -15.12
CA TYR A 97 -2.27 3.87 -16.33
C TYR A 97 -2.15 5.41 -16.27
N LEU A 98 -2.50 6.01 -15.13
CA LEU A 98 -2.38 7.46 -14.95
C LEU A 98 -0.91 7.92 -14.98
N ALA A 99 -0.01 7.18 -14.32
CA ALA A 99 1.42 7.45 -14.31
C ALA A 99 1.99 7.43 -15.73
N GLN A 100 1.69 6.36 -16.48
CA GLN A 100 2.16 6.19 -17.85
C GLN A 100 1.61 7.28 -18.78
N LYS A 101 0.31 7.59 -18.69
CA LYS A 101 -0.34 8.60 -19.53
C LYS A 101 0.25 9.99 -19.32
N ASN A 102 0.56 10.35 -18.07
CA ASN A 102 1.05 11.69 -17.72
C ASN A 102 2.58 11.75 -17.59
N ARG A 103 3.28 10.64 -17.82
CA ARG A 103 4.75 10.52 -17.67
C ARG A 103 5.22 10.83 -16.25
N TRP A 104 4.40 10.53 -15.26
CA TRP A 104 4.76 10.70 -13.85
C TRP A 104 5.62 9.52 -13.35
N PRO A 105 6.56 9.78 -12.44
CA PRO A 105 7.21 8.72 -11.68
C PRO A 105 6.18 7.87 -10.92
N LEU A 106 6.49 6.60 -10.75
CA LEU A 106 5.69 5.67 -9.95
C LEU A 106 6.54 5.13 -8.80
N VAL A 107 6.04 5.28 -7.58
CA VAL A 107 6.63 4.74 -6.35
C VAL A 107 5.73 3.60 -5.83
N ILE A 108 6.31 2.43 -5.54
CA ILE A 108 5.64 1.24 -5.00
C ILE A 108 6.46 0.67 -3.84
#